data_AF-W7JLB0-F1
#
_entry.id   AF-W7JLB0-F1
#
_cell.length_a   1.000
_cell.length_b   1.000
_cell.length_c   1.000
_cell.angle_alpha   90.00
_cell.angle_beta   90.00
_cell.angle_gamma   90.00
#
_symmetry.space_group_name_H-M   'P 1'
#
loop_
_entity.id
_entity.type
_entity.pdbx_description
1 polymer ?
#
loop_
_entity_poly.entity_id
_entity_poly.type
_entity_poly.pdbx_seq_one_letter_code
_entity_poly.pdbx_strand_id
1 'polypeptide(L)'
;MNEKNKDINKYTSTNNMYKLSENNHKSLLENLKRRGIIDDDDVYNTMLQVDRGKYIKEIPYIDTPVYISHGVTISAPHMHALSLKRLINVLKPGSRAIDVDTFVTS
;
A
#
# COMPACT_ATOMS: atom_id res chain seq x y z
N MET A 1 -46.31 -9.54 -14.05
CA MET A 1 -45.87 -8.18 -14.42
C MET A 1 -45.76 -7.35 -13.16
N ASN A 2 -44.61 -6.81 -12.74
CA ASN A 2 -43.28 -6.85 -13.34
C ASN A 2 -42.22 -6.76 -12.23
N GLU A 3 -41.29 -7.70 -12.28
CA GLU A 3 -40.12 -7.92 -11.42
C GLU A 3 -39.01 -6.85 -11.61
N LYS A 4 -39.36 -5.64 -12.06
CA LYS A 4 -38.40 -4.63 -12.54
C LYS A 4 -37.96 -3.59 -11.49
N ASN A 5 -38.29 -3.79 -10.21
CA ASN A 5 -37.90 -2.89 -9.12
C ASN A 5 -36.81 -3.46 -8.20
N LYS A 6 -36.09 -4.51 -8.64
CA LYS A 6 -34.92 -5.04 -7.92
C LYS A 6 -33.58 -4.70 -8.60
N ASP A 7 -33.60 -4.23 -9.84
CA ASP A 7 -32.39 -4.02 -10.64
C ASP A 7 -31.87 -2.56 -10.66
N ILE A 8 -32.68 -1.60 -10.23
CA ILE A 8 -32.26 -0.18 -10.17
C ILE A 8 -31.27 0.11 -9.03
N ASN A 9 -31.20 -0.74 -8.00
CA ASN A 9 -30.22 -0.62 -6.92
C ASN A 9 -28.90 -1.37 -7.21
N LYS A 10 -28.75 -1.99 -8.40
CA LYS A 10 -27.52 -2.67 -8.79
C LYS A 10 -26.49 -1.75 -9.45
N TYR A 11 -26.93 -0.60 -9.94
CA TYR A 11 -26.09 0.38 -10.66
C TYR A 11 -25.68 1.60 -9.82
N THR A 12 -26.14 1.72 -8.57
CA THR A 12 -25.58 2.66 -7.58
C THR A 12 -24.52 2.01 -6.70
N SER A 13 -23.84 0.96 -7.22
CA SER A 13 -22.54 0.57 -6.70
C SER A 13 -21.54 1.64 -7.13
N THR A 14 -21.55 2.78 -6.43
CA THR A 14 -20.38 3.63 -6.32
C THR A 14 -19.26 2.72 -5.83
N ASN A 15 -18.45 2.33 -6.80
CA ASN A 15 -17.34 1.40 -6.68
C ASN A 15 -16.57 1.67 -5.39
N ASN A 16 -16.07 0.58 -4.80
CA ASN A 16 -15.26 0.43 -3.58
C ASN A 16 -13.98 1.29 -3.49
N MET A 17 -13.95 2.49 -4.07
CA MET A 17 -12.80 3.39 -4.14
C MET A 17 -12.61 4.18 -2.83
N TYR A 18 -13.64 4.32 -2.00
CA TYR A 18 -13.60 5.08 -0.74
C TYR A 18 -13.31 4.24 0.52
N LYS A 19 -13.02 2.93 0.39
CA LYS A 19 -12.62 2.08 1.52
C LYS A 19 -11.15 1.64 1.44
N LEU A 20 -10.31 2.50 0.85
CA LEU A 20 -8.86 2.33 0.75
C LEU A 20 -8.08 3.36 1.58
N SER A 21 -8.77 4.35 2.18
CA SER A 21 -8.16 5.27 3.15
C SER A 21 -8.21 4.65 4.53
N GLU A 22 -7.09 4.09 4.97
CA GLU A 22 -6.95 3.65 6.34
C GLU A 22 -6.35 4.76 7.18
N ASN A 23 -6.91 5.02 8.37
CA ASN A 23 -6.52 6.21 9.16
C ASN A 23 -5.15 6.08 9.83
N ASN A 24 -4.53 4.89 9.76
CA ASN A 24 -3.26 4.61 10.40
C ASN A 24 -2.46 3.58 9.59
N HIS A 25 -1.13 3.66 9.69
CA HIS A 25 -0.17 2.79 8.99
C HIS A 25 -0.42 1.31 9.25
N LYS A 26 -0.78 0.93 10.49
CA LYS A 26 -1.04 -0.47 10.83
C LYS A 26 -2.21 -1.03 10.04
N SER A 27 -3.30 -0.26 9.91
CA SER A 27 -4.49 -0.67 9.16
C SER A 27 -4.13 -0.90 7.70
N LEU A 28 -3.32 -0.01 7.08
CA LEU A 28 -2.76 -0.19 5.74
C LEU A 28 -2.11 -1.57 5.57
N LEU A 29 -1.24 -1.94 6.51
CA LEU A 29 -0.55 -3.23 6.46
C LEU A 29 -1.50 -4.41 6.67
N GLU A 30 -2.47 -4.29 7.58
CA GLU A 30 -3.51 -5.31 7.77
C GLU A 30 -4.35 -5.52 6.51
N ASN A 31 -4.64 -4.45 5.77
CA ASN A 31 -5.34 -4.54 4.49
C ASN A 31 -4.55 -5.32 3.44
N LEU A 32 -3.25 -4.99 3.32
CA LEU A 32 -2.34 -5.68 2.42
C LEU A 32 -2.17 -7.16 2.81
N LYS A 33 -2.15 -7.47 4.11
CA LYS A 33 -2.12 -8.84 4.64
C LYS A 33 -3.42 -9.60 4.32
N ARG A 34 -4.59 -8.99 4.58
CA ARG A 34 -5.90 -9.57 4.21
C ARG A 34 -6.03 -9.83 2.71
N ARG A 35 -5.43 -8.99 1.87
CA ARG A 35 -5.40 -9.14 0.40
C ARG A 35 -4.39 -10.19 -0.08
N GLY A 36 -3.58 -10.77 0.82
CA GLY A 36 -2.54 -11.74 0.48
C GLY A 36 -1.33 -11.14 -0.24
N ILE A 37 -1.17 -9.82 -0.20
CA ILE A 37 0.00 -9.12 -0.77
C ILE A 37 1.20 -9.29 0.16
N ILE A 38 0.96 -9.16 1.46
CA ILE A 38 1.91 -9.50 2.52
C ILE A 38 1.50 -10.86 3.07
N ASP A 39 2.33 -11.87 2.83
CA ASP A 39 2.14 -13.24 3.31
C ASP A 39 3.27 -13.72 4.23
N ASP A 40 4.22 -12.85 4.53
CA ASP A 40 5.38 -13.10 5.37
C ASP A 40 5.40 -12.14 6.56
N ASP A 41 5.58 -12.69 7.77
CA ASP A 41 5.57 -11.92 9.01
C ASP A 41 6.81 -11.04 9.17
N ASP A 42 7.97 -11.40 8.62
CA ASP A 42 9.17 -10.56 8.64
C ASP A 42 8.97 -9.32 7.75
N VAL A 43 8.32 -9.50 6.59
CA VAL A 43 7.94 -8.40 5.69
C VAL A 43 6.95 -7.47 6.39
N TYR A 44 5.91 -8.02 7.04
CA TYR A 44 4.94 -7.24 7.80
C TYR A 44 5.61 -6.43 8.93
N ASN A 45 6.44 -7.08 9.75
CA ASN A 45 7.12 -6.45 10.89
C ASN A 45 8.10 -5.37 10.45
N THR A 46 8.80 -5.56 9.34
CA THR A 46 9.70 -4.57 8.76
C THR A 46 8.91 -3.36 8.26
N MET A 47 7.83 -3.57 7.51
CA MET A 47 6.98 -2.48 7.04
C MET A 47 6.32 -1.73 8.21
N LEU A 48 5.97 -2.42 9.30
CA LEU A 48 5.36 -1.80 10.48
C LEU A 48 6.28 -0.81 11.20
N GLN A 49 7.60 -1.05 11.18
CA GLN A 49 8.60 -0.17 11.79
C GLN A 49 8.80 1.14 11.00
N VAL A 50 8.47 1.14 9.70
CA VAL A 50 8.69 2.26 8.79
C VAL A 50 7.35 2.91 8.44
N ASP A 51 6.96 3.90 9.25
CA ASP A 51 5.70 4.62 9.07
C ASP A 51 5.71 5.49 7.79
N ARG A 52 4.81 5.17 6.86
CA ARG A 52 4.65 5.88 5.58
C ARG A 52 4.23 7.35 5.76
N GLY A 53 3.53 7.69 6.85
CA GLY A 53 3.11 9.06 7.15
C GLY A 53 4.28 10.03 7.42
N LYS A 54 5.48 9.51 7.70
CA LYS A 54 6.69 10.33 7.86
C LYS A 54 7.27 10.81 6.52
N TYR A 55 6.89 10.16 5.43
CA TYR A 55 7.46 10.37 4.10
C TYR A 55 6.48 11.02 3.12
N ILE A 56 5.18 10.99 3.43
CA ILE A 56 4.12 11.52 2.60
C ILE A 56 3.14 12.31 3.47
N LYS A 57 2.84 13.55 3.08
CA LYS A 57 1.86 14.40 3.78
C LYS A 57 0.43 14.19 3.29
N GLU A 58 0.27 13.98 1.98
CA GLU A 58 -1.04 13.81 1.34
C GLU A 58 -1.40 12.32 1.24
N ILE A 59 -2.59 11.95 1.72
CA ILE A 59 -3.15 10.58 1.60
C ILE A 59 -2.15 9.43 1.89
N PRO A 60 -1.41 9.46 3.02
CA PRO A 60 -0.25 8.59 3.26
C PRO A 60 -0.58 7.10 3.31
N TYR A 61 -1.81 6.74 3.64
CA TYR A 61 -2.22 5.37 3.93
C TYR A 61 -3.18 4.79 2.89
N ILE A 62 -3.06 5.25 1.64
CA ILE A 62 -3.79 4.70 0.50
C ILE A 62 -2.83 3.83 -0.31
N ASP A 63 -3.32 2.68 -0.76
CA ASP A 63 -2.57 1.75 -1.60
C ASP A 63 -2.50 2.24 -3.06
N THR A 64 -1.88 3.40 -3.29
CA THR A 64 -1.73 4.04 -4.59
C THR A 64 -0.36 4.72 -4.70
N PRO A 65 0.20 4.89 -5.91
CA PRO A 65 1.30 5.82 -6.11
C PRO A 65 0.86 7.23 -5.70
N VAL A 66 1.72 7.93 -4.96
CA VAL A 66 1.46 9.31 -4.55
C VAL A 66 2.50 10.22 -5.18
N TYR A 67 2.06 11.34 -5.73
CA TYR A 67 2.97 12.34 -6.26
C TYR A 67 3.65 13.09 -5.12
N ILE A 68 4.97 13.27 -5.20
CA ILE A 68 5.73 13.99 -4.17
C ILE A 68 6.15 15.37 -4.70
N SER A 69 7.04 15.40 -5.69
CA SER A 69 7.52 16.62 -6.36
C SER A 69 8.38 16.26 -7.58
N HIS A 70 8.72 17.26 -8.41
CA HIS A 70 9.67 17.13 -9.54
C HIS A 70 9.35 16.02 -10.57
N GLY A 71 8.06 15.72 -10.78
CA GLY A 71 7.66 14.66 -11.71
C GLY A 71 7.78 13.24 -11.16
N VAL A 72 8.17 13.07 -9.88
CA VAL A 72 8.41 11.76 -9.26
C VAL A 72 7.25 11.36 -8.35
N THR A 73 6.86 10.10 -8.46
CA THR A 73 5.85 9.46 -7.60
C THR A 73 6.52 8.47 -6.65
N ILE A 74 6.12 8.46 -5.38
CA ILE A 74 6.43 7.33 -4.51
C ILE A 74 5.55 6.15 -4.85
N SER A 75 6.17 4.97 -4.98
CA SER A 75 5.49 3.73 -5.31
C SER A 75 4.40 3.39 -4.29
N ALA A 76 3.38 2.68 -4.78
CA ALA A 76 2.29 2.20 -3.95
C ALA A 76 2.82 1.25 -2.85
N PRO A 77 2.21 1.25 -1.65
CA PRO A 77 2.52 0.33 -0.56
C PRO A 77 2.64 -1.15 -0.98
N HIS A 78 1.77 -1.65 -1.86
CA HIS A 78 1.89 -3.02 -2.36
C HIS A 78 3.16 -3.30 -3.16
N MET A 79 3.70 -2.30 -3.88
CA MET A 79 4.94 -2.45 -4.64
C MET A 79 6.15 -2.56 -3.69
N HIS A 80 6.14 -1.78 -2.59
CA HIS A 80 7.17 -1.91 -1.56
C HIS A 80 7.12 -3.29 -0.88
N ALA A 81 5.91 -3.79 -0.56
CA ALA A 81 5.73 -5.13 -0.01
C ALA A 81 6.27 -6.23 -0.94
N LEU A 82 5.96 -6.15 -2.24
CA LEU A 82 6.42 -7.12 -3.23
C LEU A 82 7.94 -7.12 -3.39
N SER A 83 8.57 -5.94 -3.45
CA SER A 83 10.03 -5.82 -3.53
C SER A 83 10.70 -6.38 -2.28
N LEU A 84 10.20 -6.04 -1.09
CA LEU A 84 10.75 -6.51 0.17
C LEU A 84 10.64 -8.04 0.29
N LYS A 85 9.49 -8.60 -0.09
CA LYS A 85 9.29 -10.05 -0.15
C LYS A 85 10.34 -10.76 -1.01
N ARG A 86 10.68 -10.21 -2.18
CA ARG A 86 11.70 -10.81 -3.05
C ARG A 86 13.11 -10.74 -2.46
N LEU A 87 13.38 -9.72 -1.65
CA LEU A 87 14.70 -9.45 -1.11
C LEU A 87 14.91 -9.99 0.31
N ILE A 88 13.87 -10.45 1.02
CA ILE A 88 13.94 -10.86 2.44
C ILE A 88 14.96 -11.98 2.71
N ASN A 89 15.20 -12.84 1.72
CA ASN A 89 16.17 -13.93 1.83
C ASN A 89 17.63 -13.46 1.71
N VAL A 90 17.87 -12.35 1.02
CA VAL A 90 19.21 -11.77 0.81
C VAL A 90 19.48 -10.57 1.72
N LEU A 91 18.44 -9.94 2.29
CA LEU A 91 18.53 -8.88 3.27
C LEU A 91 18.77 -9.45 4.67
N LYS A 92 19.97 -10.00 4.90
CA LYS A 92 20.41 -10.49 6.21
C LYS A 92 21.37 -9.49 6.88
N PRO A 93 21.45 -9.45 8.22
CA PRO A 93 22.46 -8.63 8.91
C PRO A 93 23.87 -8.87 8.35
N GLY A 94 24.58 -7.80 8.01
CA GLY A 94 25.90 -7.87 7.35
C GLY A 94 25.87 -7.88 5.81
N SER A 95 24.69 -7.99 5.20
CA SER A 95 24.53 -7.88 3.74
C SER A 95 24.62 -6.41 3.29
N ARG A 96 24.95 -6.21 2.01
CA ARG A 96 24.97 -4.88 1.38
C ARG A 96 23.85 -4.80 0.36
N ALA A 97 23.02 -3.78 0.47
CA ALA A 97 21.95 -3.50 -0.47
C ALA A 97 22.17 -2.12 -1.11
N ILE A 98 21.72 -1.97 -2.35
CA ILE A 98 21.63 -0.69 -3.04
C ILE A 98 20.18 -0.52 -3.48
N ASP A 99 19.58 0.61 -3.12
CA ASP A 99 18.29 1.03 -3.65
C ASP A 99 18.58 2.10 -4.71
N VAL A 100 18.22 1.82 -5.96
CA VAL A 100 18.44 2.72 -7.09
C VAL A 100 17.13 3.46 -7.31
N ASP A 101 17.20 4.79 -7.38
CA ASP A 101 16.05 5.72 -7.50
C ASP A 101 15.28 6.04 -6.19
N THR A 102 15.93 5.96 -5.03
CA THR A 102 15.33 6.42 -3.76
C THR A 102 15.11 7.93 -3.76
N PHE A 103 13.88 8.37 -4.04
CA PHE A 103 13.46 9.76 -3.86
C PHE A 103 12.39 9.84 -2.78
N VAL A 104 12.76 10.40 -1.63
CA VAL A 104 11.81 10.72 -0.58
C VAL A 104 12.17 12.09 -0.02
N THR A 105 11.28 13.06 -0.20
CA THR A 105 11.51 14.42 0.30
C THR A 105 11.30 14.45 1.82
N SER A 106 12.31 14.92 2.55
CA SER A 106 12.22 15.34 3.96
C SER A 106 11.40 16.62 4.11
#